data_AF-A0A963A9S0-F1
#
_entry.id   AF-A0A963A9S0-F1
#
_cell.length_a   1.000
_cell.length_b   1.000
_cell.length_c   1.000
_cell.angle_alpha   90.00
_cell.angle_beta   90.00
_cell.angle_gamma   90.00
#
_symmetry.space_group_name_H-M   'P 1'
#
loop_
_entity.id
_entity.type
_entity.pdbx_description
1 polymer ?
#
loop_
_entity_poly.entity_id
_entity_poly.type
_entity_poly.pdbx_seq_one_letter_code
_entity_poly.pdbx_strand_id
1 'polypeptide(L)' 'LYRVKAGERGDELTSALRELAAELEQRGAEVIVAACTEIPLILGPGDTRAPLLCSTSVLVQRTIELARETPPEEF' A
#
# COMPACT_ATOMS: atom_id res chain seq x y z
N LEU A 1 10.54 3.44 -5.65
CA LEU A 1 10.85 1.99 -5.68
C LEU A 1 12.35 1.72 -5.48
N TYR A 2 13.23 2.09 -6.43
CA TYR A 2 14.67 1.80 -6.31
C TYR A 2 15.33 2.37 -5.04
N ARG A 3 14.95 3.59 -4.64
CA ARG A 3 15.37 4.21 -3.37
C ARG A 3 15.07 3.32 -2.16
N VAL A 4 13.84 2.79 -2.06
CA VAL A 4 13.44 1.85 -1.00
C VAL A 4 14.28 0.56 -1.06
N LYS A 5 14.54 0.03 -2.27
CA LYS A 5 15.41 -1.14 -2.45
C LYS A 5 16.86 -0.88 -2.04
N ALA A 6 17.34 0.35 -2.19
CA ALA A 6 18.65 0.78 -1.71
C ALA A 6 18.70 0.99 -0.18
N GLY A 7 17.57 0.80 0.51
CA GLY A 7 17.47 0.93 1.95
C GLY A 7 17.14 2.35 2.43
N GLU A 8 16.85 3.28 1.51
CA GLU A 8 16.42 4.64 1.89
C GLU A 8 15.07 4.62 2.61
N ARG A 9 14.97 5.42 3.67
CA ARG A 9 13.80 5.62 4.52
C ARG A 9 13.77 7.05 5.04
N GLY A 10 12.63 7.49 5.56
CA GLY A 10 12.48 8.78 6.25
C GLY A 10 11.51 9.73 5.55
N ASP A 11 11.33 10.89 6.17
CA ASP A 11 10.23 11.82 5.90
C ASP A 11 10.22 12.38 4.47
N GLU A 12 11.38 12.54 3.85
CA GLU A 12 11.49 13.01 2.46
C GLU A 12 10.84 12.01 1.50
N LEU A 13 11.15 10.72 1.66
CA LEU A 13 10.62 9.66 0.82
C LEU A 13 9.13 9.44 1.07
N THR A 14 8.69 9.57 2.33
CA THR A 14 7.27 9.54 2.70
C THR A 14 6.51 10.70 2.07
N SER A 15 7.04 11.92 2.16
CA SER A 15 6.41 13.12 1.59
C SER A 15 6.27 13.00 0.08
N ALA A 16 7.31 12.56 -0.62
CA ALA A 16 7.26 12.35 -2.07
C ALA A 16 6.19 11.31 -2.48
N LEU A 17 6.00 10.23 -1.71
CA LEU A 17 4.94 9.25 -1.99
C LEU A 17 3.54 9.77 -1.66
N ARG A 18 3.39 10.57 -0.58
CA ARG A 18 2.12 11.22 -0.24
C ARG A 18 1.71 12.23 -1.30
N GLU A 19 2.65 13.01 -1.83
CA GLU A 19 2.40 13.95 -2.93
C GLU A 19 1.90 13.22 -4.18
N LEU A 20 2.56 12.13 -4.57
CA LEU A 20 2.11 11.30 -5.69
C LEU A 20 0.71 10.72 -5.47
N ALA A 21 0.41 10.24 -4.27
CA ALA A 21 -0.93 9.75 -3.94
C ALA A 21 -1.97 10.88 -4.04
N ALA A 22 -1.66 12.08 -3.53
CA ALA A 22 -2.55 13.24 -3.60
C ALA A 22 -2.81 13.68 -5.04
N GLU A 23 -1.82 13.60 -5.95
CA GLU A 23 -2.02 13.86 -7.37
C GLU A 23 -3.00 12.86 -8.02
N LEU A 24 -2.90 11.58 -7.66
CA LEU A 24 -3.83 10.55 -8.14
C LEU A 24 -5.25 10.80 -7.61
N GLU A 25 -5.39 11.16 -6.33
CA GLU A 25 -6.67 11.52 -5.72
C GLU A 25 -7.30 12.74 -6.38
N GLN A 26 -6.52 13.79 -6.68
CA GLN A 26 -6.99 14.97 -7.41
C GLN A 26 -7.48 14.64 -8.83
N ARG A 27 -6.95 13.58 -9.43
CA ARG A 27 -7.39 13.06 -10.73
C ARG A 27 -8.61 12.13 -10.63
N GLY A 28 -9.17 11.96 -9.44
CA GLY A 28 -10.38 11.16 -9.20
C GLY A 28 -10.12 9.72 -8.76
N ALA A 29 -8.90 9.39 -8.29
CA ALA A 29 -8.67 8.08 -7.69
C ALA A 29 -9.45 7.96 -6.37
N GLU A 30 -10.42 7.04 -6.35
CA GLU A 30 -11.23 6.74 -5.16
C GLU A 30 -10.53 5.76 -4.20
N VAL A 31 -9.50 5.06 -4.68
CA VAL A 31 -8.70 4.09 -3.94
C VAL A 31 -7.25 4.18 -4.43
N ILE A 32 -6.29 4.07 -3.51
CA ILE A 32 -4.87 3.93 -3.82
C ILE A 32 -4.43 2.49 -3.58
N VAL A 33 -3.83 1.86 -4.58
CA VAL A 33 -3.30 0.50 -4.45
C VAL A 33 -1.78 0.53 -4.34
N ALA A 34 -1.26 0.15 -3.18
CA ALA A 34 0.16 -0.16 -2.97
C ALA A 34 0.47 -1.52 -3.63
N ALA A 35 0.63 -1.51 -4.96
CA ALA A 35 0.78 -2.69 -5.81
C ALA A 35 2.22 -3.23 -5.90
N CYS A 36 3.20 -2.47 -5.43
CA CYS A 36 4.58 -2.93 -5.29
C CYS A 36 4.87 -3.16 -3.80
N THR A 37 5.55 -4.25 -3.46
CA THR A 37 5.82 -4.66 -2.08
C THR A 37 6.69 -3.64 -1.30
N GLU A 38 7.37 -2.73 -1.99
CA GLU A 38 8.15 -1.63 -1.38
C GLU A 38 7.28 -0.48 -0.87
N ILE A 39 6.16 -0.17 -1.53
CA ILE A 39 5.31 0.96 -1.16
C ILE A 39 4.78 0.87 0.28
N PRO A 40 4.27 -0.28 0.76
CA PRO A 40 3.78 -0.39 2.13
C PRO A 40 4.88 -0.34 3.19
N LEU A 41 6.17 -0.31 2.81
CA LEU A 41 7.27 -0.07 3.75
C LEU A 41 7.43 1.41 4.10
N ILE A 42 6.84 2.31 3.32
CA ILE A 42 6.94 3.76 3.49
C ILE A 42 5.56 4.40 3.72
N LEU A 43 4.54 3.92 3.02
CA LEU A 43 3.21 4.51 3.01
C LEU A 43 2.19 3.55 3.64
N GLY A 44 1.48 4.01 4.67
CA GLY A 44 0.52 3.24 5.47
C GLY A 44 -0.84 3.91 5.61
N PRO A 45 -1.76 3.28 6.38
CA PRO A 45 -3.08 3.86 6.64
C PRO A 45 -2.97 5.27 7.24
N GLY A 46 -3.71 6.23 6.67
CA GLY A 46 -3.69 7.64 7.08
C GLY A 46 -2.70 8.52 6.31
N ASP A 47 -1.84 7.94 5.48
CA ASP A 47 -0.96 8.71 4.59
C ASP A 47 -1.65 9.19 3.30
N THR A 48 -2.82 8.63 3.00
CA THR A 48 -3.67 8.97 1.85
C THR A 48 -5.06 9.37 2.34
N ARG A 49 -5.76 10.20 1.57
CA ARG A 49 -7.17 10.55 1.85
C ARG A 49 -8.09 9.43 1.39
N ALA A 50 -7.82 8.87 0.22
CA ALA A 50 -8.50 7.68 -0.27
C ALA A 50 -8.03 6.44 0.51
N PRO A 51 -8.86 5.38 0.61
CA PRO A 51 -8.44 4.11 1.18
C PRO A 51 -7.17 3.57 0.49
N LEU A 52 -6.22 3.12 1.31
CA LEU A 52 -5.00 2.47 0.85
C LEU A 52 -5.15 0.95 0.90
N LEU A 53 -5.16 0.31 -0.26
CA LEU A 53 -5.11 -1.16 -0.38
C LEU A 53 -3.67 -1.63 -0.56
N CYS A 54 -3.21 -2.50 0.32
CA CYS A 54 -1.88 -3.11 0.25
C CYS A 54 -1.96 -4.50 -0.38
N SER A 55 -1.35 -4.68 -1.55
CA SER A 55 -1.27 -5.97 -2.24
C SER A 55 -0.62 -7.07 -1.38
N THR A 56 0.42 -6.72 -0.61
CA THR A 56 1.08 -7.63 0.33
C THR A 56 0.11 -8.11 1.41
N SER A 57 -0.68 -7.22 2.00
CA SER A 57 -1.65 -7.59 3.05
C SER A 57 -2.73 -8.51 2.51
N VAL A 58 -3.27 -8.23 1.33
CA VAL A 58 -4.27 -9.09 0.65
C VAL A 58 -3.68 -10.48 0.37
N LEU A 59 -2.44 -10.55 -0.13
CA LEU A 59 -1.76 -11.81 -0.37
C LEU A 59 -1.54 -12.60 0.93
N VAL A 60 -1.13 -11.94 2.00
CA VAL A 60 -0.90 -12.56 3.31
C VAL A 60 -2.21 -13.12 3.88
N GLN A 61 -3.29 -12.33 3.85
CA GLN A 61 -4.60 -12.77 4.30
C GLN A 61 -5.02 -14.04 3.55
N ARG A 62 -4.96 -14.00 2.21
CA ARG A 62 -5.36 -15.16 1.39
C ARG A 62 -4.49 -16.39 1.64
N THR A 63 -3.19 -16.19 1.87
CA THR A 63 -2.26 -17.27 2.19
C THR A 63 -2.61 -17.93 3.52
N ILE A 64 -2.98 -17.14 4.53
CA ILE A 64 -3.38 -17.64 5.85
C ILE A 64 -4.70 -18.42 5.78
N GLU A 65 -5.70 -17.90 5.08
CA GLU A 65 -6.98 -18.58 4.87
C GLU A 65 -6.79 -19.97 4.24
N LEU A 66 -6.00 -20.03 3.16
CA LEU A 66 -5.68 -21.29 2.47
C LEU A 66 -4.92 -22.26 3.38
N ALA A 67 -3.96 -21.77 4.16
CA ALA A 67 -3.20 -22.59 5.09
C ALA A 67 -4.05 -23.11 6.28
N ARG A 68 -5.15 -22.43 6.61
CA ARG A 68 -6.07 -22.79 7.70
C ARG A 68 -7.33 -23.50 7.22
N GLU A 69 -7.49 -23.75 5.92
CA GLU A 69 -8.73 -24.23 5.31
C GLU A 69 -9.97 -23.36 5.67
N THR A 70 -9.74 -22.09 6.00
CA THR A 70 -10.80 -21.14 6.35
C THR A 70 -11.35 -20.51 5.07
N PRO A 71 -12.67 -20.42 4.88
CA PRO A 71 -13.24 -19.73 3.73
C PRO A 71 -12.82 -18.25 3.73
N PRO A 72 -12.66 -17.62 2.56
CA PRO A 72 -12.24 -16.23 2.48
C PRO A 72 -13.26 -15.28 3.14
N GLU A 73 -12.77 -14.28 3.87
CA GLU A 73 -13.62 -13.17 4.34
C GLU A 73 -14.00 -12.27 3.14
N GLU A 74 -15.27 -11.87 3.05
CA GLU A 74 -15.74 -10.98 1.98
C GLU A 74 -15.20 -9.55 2.16
N PHE A 75 -14.79 -8.93 1.04
CA PHE A 75 -14.22 -7.57 0.97
C PHE A 75 -15.26 -6.47 1.08
#